data_AF-A0A9W7YJM6-F1
#
_entry.id   AF-A0A9W7YJM6-F1
#
_cell.length_a   1.000
_cell.length_b   1.000
_cell.length_c   1.000
_cell.angle_alpha   90.00
_cell.angle_beta   90.00
_cell.angle_gamma   90.00
#
_symmetry.space_group_name_H-M   'P 1'
#
loop_
_entity.id
_entity.type
_entity.pdbx_description
1 polymer ?
#
loop_
_entity_poly.entity_id
_entity_poly.type
_entity_poly.pdbx_seq_one_letter_code
_entity_poly.pdbx_strand_id
1 'polypeptide(L)'
;MLPGGDMTEIGEKGINLSGGQKARVSLARAVYARADIYILDDPLAAVDAHVGKHIFTHVLGPQGMLKTRARILVTNAVQYLSNVSHIVMLYKGVVVAQGSLSEMLPSSAKARELISQAALLNCQGDLNQDLSDKATTSSHTAKDNTPSYDKSKSTHSIIKKESQETGAVGWDCVKYYLQACGAKNIYMLLCASALTLILNASSGIWLAHWSQVNEIHTVDSLTTSVYYLTGYGILGVLGTLAMATTSILLRQRCSISASKTIHAQMLQAVVCSPMSFFDATPVGRILGLFSSDLAQVDDNMPTCAELGIKGFIQMLVALLLIVISSPFTLVFLVPLSLVYADLQRRFMPTTRDTRRMVNTMRNMCISAAEETISGATSIRAYMYQPKFEYQHAGCVESYTMAWWTYLCANRWLAVRLDVISAGIVLFTNVTLILVQRVFGGVDGGYVGLSLTYALSLVGVLNMCIRYTTMLEMAFISVERTQKYSSLVPEASKTIEDCRPAASWPDQGMVEFKDYSTRYREGLDLVLKGLSFR
;
A
#
# COMPACT_ATOMS: atom_id res chain seq x y z
N MET A 1 -4.52 -14.57 -28.27
CA MET A 1 -4.48 -15.49 -27.10
C MET A 1 -3.82 -14.78 -25.93
N LEU A 2 -4.16 -15.12 -24.69
CA LEU A 2 -3.50 -14.57 -23.50
C LEU A 2 -2.02 -14.99 -23.46
N PRO A 3 -1.09 -14.12 -23.02
CA PRO A 3 0.35 -14.35 -23.13
C PRO A 3 0.87 -15.56 -22.34
N GLY A 4 0.19 -15.98 -21.25
CA GLY A 4 0.53 -17.18 -20.47
C GLY A 4 -0.41 -18.37 -20.72
N GLY A 5 -1.28 -18.30 -21.75
CA GLY A 5 -2.32 -19.30 -21.96
C GLY A 5 -3.24 -19.44 -20.73
N ASP A 6 -3.49 -20.67 -20.30
CA ASP A 6 -4.35 -21.01 -19.16
C ASP A 6 -3.77 -20.57 -17.80
N MET A 7 -2.43 -20.53 -17.67
CA MET A 7 -1.75 -20.13 -16.44
C MET A 7 -1.66 -18.60 -16.26
N THR A 8 -2.38 -17.83 -17.09
CA THR A 8 -2.35 -16.36 -17.03
C THR A 8 -3.14 -15.85 -15.83
N GLU A 9 -2.54 -14.95 -15.05
CA GLU A 9 -3.24 -14.25 -13.98
C GLU A 9 -4.29 -13.27 -14.55
N ILE A 10 -5.57 -13.52 -14.24
CA ILE A 10 -6.72 -12.76 -14.75
C ILE A 10 -6.84 -11.38 -14.08
N GLY A 11 -6.18 -11.20 -12.93
CA GLY A 11 -6.17 -9.98 -12.14
C GLY A 11 -7.47 -9.72 -11.39
N GLU A 12 -7.45 -8.74 -10.49
CA GLU A 12 -8.59 -8.40 -9.63
C GLU A 12 -9.81 -8.00 -10.50
N LYS A 13 -10.99 -8.57 -10.19
CA LYS A 13 -12.25 -8.41 -10.97
C LYS A 13 -12.11 -8.73 -12.47
N GLY A 14 -11.06 -9.45 -12.85
CA GLY A 14 -10.77 -9.82 -14.22
C GLY A 14 -10.49 -8.65 -15.16
N ILE A 15 -9.80 -7.60 -14.70
CA ILE A 15 -9.51 -6.41 -15.52
C ILE A 15 -8.88 -6.74 -16.89
N ASN A 16 -8.18 -7.87 -17.00
CA ASN A 16 -7.52 -8.33 -18.23
C ASN A 16 -8.46 -8.97 -19.25
N LEU A 17 -9.74 -9.18 -18.92
CA LEU A 17 -10.72 -9.87 -19.77
C LEU A 17 -11.76 -8.88 -20.32
N SER A 18 -12.11 -9.04 -21.60
CA SER A 18 -13.26 -8.34 -22.17
C SER A 18 -14.58 -8.79 -21.53
N GLY A 19 -15.64 -8.00 -21.65
CA GLY A 19 -16.97 -8.35 -21.10
C GLY A 19 -17.45 -9.74 -21.53
N GLY A 20 -17.36 -10.05 -22.83
CA GLY A 20 -17.70 -11.37 -23.36
C GLY A 20 -16.75 -12.49 -22.93
N GLN A 21 -15.49 -12.20 -22.61
CA GLN A 21 -14.59 -13.19 -22.02
C GLN A 21 -14.95 -13.48 -20.55
N LYS A 22 -15.24 -12.45 -19.74
CA LYS A 22 -15.69 -12.62 -18.35
C LYS A 22 -16.97 -13.46 -18.27
N ALA A 23 -17.95 -13.16 -19.12
CA ALA A 23 -19.20 -13.92 -19.21
C ALA A 23 -18.93 -15.41 -19.49
N ARG A 24 -18.06 -15.70 -20.47
CA ARG A 24 -17.68 -17.08 -20.83
C ARG A 24 -16.95 -17.82 -19.72
N VAL A 25 -16.01 -17.17 -19.02
CA VAL A 25 -15.30 -17.78 -17.88
C VAL A 25 -16.26 -18.07 -16.73
N SER A 26 -17.18 -17.14 -16.43
CA SER A 26 -18.20 -17.35 -15.40
C SER A 26 -19.15 -18.50 -15.76
N LEU A 27 -19.58 -18.58 -17.02
CA LEU A 27 -20.41 -19.67 -17.54
C LEU A 27 -19.67 -21.01 -17.48
N ALA A 28 -18.41 -21.05 -17.91
CA ALA A 28 -17.58 -22.25 -17.86
C ALA A 28 -17.45 -22.77 -16.41
N ARG A 29 -17.22 -21.87 -15.43
CA ARG A 29 -17.19 -22.22 -14.00
C ARG A 29 -18.50 -22.86 -13.54
N ALA A 30 -19.65 -22.30 -13.94
CA ALA A 30 -20.94 -22.88 -13.61
C ALA A 30 -21.11 -24.28 -14.21
N VAL A 31 -20.84 -24.43 -15.52
CA VAL A 31 -20.94 -25.73 -16.21
C VAL A 31 -20.04 -26.78 -15.56
N TYR A 32 -18.81 -26.40 -15.22
CA TYR A 32 -17.82 -27.29 -14.61
C TYR A 32 -18.21 -27.74 -13.20
N ALA A 33 -19.02 -26.97 -12.47
CA ALA A 33 -19.49 -27.33 -11.14
C ALA A 33 -20.45 -28.54 -11.12
N ARG A 34 -21.01 -28.94 -12.27
CA ARG A 34 -21.91 -30.10 -12.43
C ARG A 34 -23.09 -30.13 -11.44
N ALA A 35 -23.71 -28.96 -11.20
CA ALA A 35 -24.88 -28.84 -10.34
C ALA A 35 -26.13 -29.52 -10.95
N ASP A 36 -27.16 -29.76 -10.14
CA ASP A 36 -28.44 -30.27 -10.64
C ASP A 36 -29.31 -29.17 -11.27
N ILE A 37 -29.20 -27.94 -10.75
CA ILE A 37 -29.95 -26.76 -11.17
C ILE A 37 -28.98 -25.65 -11.58
N TYR A 38 -29.22 -25.08 -12.76
CA TYR A 38 -28.47 -23.96 -13.31
C TYR A 38 -29.37 -22.72 -13.39
N ILE A 39 -28.98 -21.65 -12.71
CA ILE A 39 -29.64 -20.34 -12.80
C ILE A 39 -28.68 -19.40 -13.53
N LEU A 40 -29.10 -18.92 -14.70
CA LEU A 40 -28.28 -18.14 -15.63
C LEU A 40 -28.96 -16.80 -15.87
N ASP A 41 -28.32 -15.73 -15.40
CA ASP A 41 -28.79 -14.35 -15.56
C ASP A 41 -28.04 -13.68 -16.72
N ASP A 42 -28.73 -13.56 -17.86
CA ASP A 42 -28.30 -13.01 -19.15
C ASP A 42 -26.84 -13.35 -19.59
N PRO A 43 -26.47 -14.65 -19.67
CA PRO A 43 -25.10 -15.08 -19.93
C PRO A 43 -24.58 -14.74 -21.34
N LEU A 44 -25.47 -14.33 -22.27
CA LEU A 44 -25.15 -14.11 -23.69
C LEU A 44 -25.12 -12.63 -24.08
N ALA A 45 -25.45 -11.69 -23.18
CA ALA A 45 -25.59 -10.27 -23.52
C ALA A 45 -24.30 -9.61 -24.05
N ALA A 46 -23.14 -10.04 -23.53
CA ALA A 46 -21.84 -9.44 -23.85
C ALA A 46 -21.07 -10.20 -24.96
N VAL A 47 -21.73 -11.13 -25.66
CA VAL A 47 -21.10 -12.06 -26.59
C VAL A 47 -21.71 -11.90 -27.99
N ASP A 48 -20.86 -11.90 -29.02
CA ASP A 48 -21.29 -11.78 -30.42
C ASP A 48 -22.28 -12.89 -30.81
N ALA A 49 -23.22 -12.60 -31.73
CA ALA A 49 -24.29 -13.51 -32.12
C ALA A 49 -23.79 -14.91 -32.55
N HIS A 50 -22.70 -14.98 -33.32
CA HIS A 50 -22.12 -16.26 -33.74
C HIS A 50 -21.59 -17.08 -32.55
N VAL A 51 -20.88 -16.44 -31.63
CA VAL A 51 -20.35 -17.10 -30.43
C VAL A 51 -21.50 -17.45 -29.47
N GLY A 52 -22.52 -16.60 -29.37
CA GLY A 52 -23.75 -16.86 -28.63
C GLY A 52 -24.48 -18.10 -29.13
N LYS A 53 -24.65 -18.22 -30.46
CA LYS A 53 -25.22 -19.41 -31.11
C LYS A 53 -24.39 -20.66 -30.83
N HIS A 54 -23.07 -20.56 -30.90
CA HIS A 54 -22.18 -21.68 -30.56
C HIS A 54 -22.35 -22.14 -29.10
N ILE A 55 -22.38 -21.21 -28.14
CA ILE A 55 -22.60 -21.51 -26.71
C ILE A 55 -23.99 -22.11 -26.52
N PHE A 56 -25.01 -21.55 -27.17
CA PHE A 56 -26.37 -22.05 -27.07
C PHE A 56 -26.47 -23.49 -27.60
N THR A 57 -25.99 -23.78 -28.80
CA THR A 57 -26.07 -25.13 -29.38
C THR A 57 -25.32 -26.18 -28.56
N HIS A 58 -24.10 -25.88 -28.11
CA HIS A 58 -23.24 -26.87 -27.47
C HIS A 58 -23.40 -26.97 -25.94
N VAL A 59 -23.93 -25.94 -25.27
CA VAL A 59 -24.02 -25.90 -23.80
C VAL A 59 -25.46 -25.83 -23.32
N LEU A 60 -26.19 -24.78 -23.71
CA LEU A 60 -27.49 -24.43 -23.11
C LEU A 60 -28.69 -25.11 -23.77
N GLY A 61 -28.58 -25.44 -25.06
CA GLY A 61 -29.67 -25.93 -25.89
C GLY A 61 -30.06 -27.37 -25.61
N PRO A 62 -31.06 -27.90 -26.33
CA PRO A 62 -31.56 -29.27 -26.14
C PRO A 62 -30.51 -30.35 -26.46
N GLN A 63 -29.56 -30.04 -27.35
CA GLN A 63 -28.46 -30.94 -27.72
C GLN A 63 -27.16 -30.66 -26.94
N GLY A 64 -27.16 -29.67 -26.05
CA GLY A 64 -25.96 -29.23 -25.34
C GLY A 64 -25.56 -30.13 -24.16
N MET A 65 -24.42 -29.80 -23.55
CA MET A 65 -23.88 -30.52 -22.38
C MET A 65 -24.84 -30.55 -21.19
N LEU A 66 -25.66 -29.52 -21.01
CA LEU A 66 -26.60 -29.40 -19.89
C LEU A 66 -27.98 -30.02 -20.18
N LYS A 67 -28.13 -30.83 -21.24
CA LYS A 67 -29.44 -31.35 -21.68
C LYS A 67 -30.21 -32.14 -20.61
N THR A 68 -29.52 -32.78 -19.68
CA THR A 68 -30.12 -33.62 -18.63
C THR A 68 -30.38 -32.86 -17.32
N ARG A 69 -29.97 -31.59 -17.23
CA ARG A 69 -30.02 -30.79 -16.00
C ARG A 69 -31.11 -29.74 -16.06
N ALA A 70 -31.62 -29.31 -14.91
CA ALA A 70 -32.59 -28.23 -14.84
C ALA A 70 -31.89 -26.90 -15.12
N ARG A 71 -32.46 -26.10 -16.04
CA ARG A 71 -31.88 -24.84 -16.50
C ARG A 71 -32.94 -23.75 -16.45
N ILE A 72 -32.61 -22.66 -15.78
CA ILE A 72 -33.39 -21.43 -15.74
C ILE A 72 -32.53 -20.35 -16.40
N LEU A 73 -32.97 -19.87 -17.55
CA LEU A 73 -32.28 -18.83 -18.32
C LEU A 73 -33.13 -17.56 -18.29
N VAL A 74 -32.59 -16.50 -17.73
CA VAL A 74 -33.13 -15.14 -17.84
C VAL A 74 -32.37 -14.48 -18.99
N THR A 75 -33.06 -14.02 -20.02
CA THR A 75 -32.41 -13.34 -21.15
C THR A 75 -33.35 -12.37 -21.85
N ASN A 76 -32.78 -11.31 -22.40
CA ASN A 76 -33.47 -10.38 -23.29
C ASN A 76 -33.43 -10.81 -24.76
N ALA A 77 -32.61 -11.82 -25.10
CA ALA A 77 -32.42 -12.28 -26.47
C ALA A 77 -33.56 -13.19 -26.95
N VAL A 78 -34.49 -12.60 -27.72
CA VAL A 78 -35.70 -13.26 -28.24
C VAL A 78 -35.40 -14.45 -29.17
N GLN A 79 -34.26 -14.41 -29.87
CA GLN A 79 -33.83 -15.42 -30.84
C GLN A 79 -33.73 -16.85 -30.30
N TYR A 80 -33.60 -17.01 -28.97
CA TYR A 80 -33.45 -18.32 -28.34
C TYR A 80 -34.78 -18.90 -27.80
N LEU A 81 -35.86 -18.11 -27.78
CA LEU A 81 -37.14 -18.49 -27.17
C LEU A 81 -37.80 -19.69 -27.85
N SER A 82 -37.58 -19.89 -29.16
CA SER A 82 -38.16 -21.02 -29.91
C SER A 82 -37.66 -22.38 -29.44
N ASN A 83 -36.52 -22.44 -28.77
CA ASN A 83 -35.82 -23.66 -28.41
C ASN A 83 -35.94 -23.98 -26.90
N VAL A 84 -36.81 -23.28 -26.18
CA VAL A 84 -37.03 -23.42 -24.74
C VAL A 84 -38.35 -24.16 -24.47
N SER A 85 -38.37 -25.02 -23.46
CA SER A 85 -39.54 -25.83 -23.10
C SER A 85 -40.66 -25.05 -22.43
N HIS A 86 -40.32 -24.08 -21.58
CA HIS A 86 -41.29 -23.29 -20.82
C HIS A 86 -40.78 -21.87 -20.64
N ILE A 87 -41.63 -20.88 -20.91
CA ILE A 87 -41.30 -19.46 -20.86
C ILE A 87 -42.19 -18.82 -19.79
N VAL A 88 -41.60 -17.95 -18.98
CA VAL A 88 -42.31 -17.12 -17.99
C VAL A 88 -41.99 -15.66 -18.27
N MET A 89 -43.02 -14.84 -18.50
CA MET A 89 -42.88 -13.42 -18.81
C MET A 89 -43.31 -12.57 -17.61
N LEU A 90 -42.40 -11.69 -17.17
CA LEU A 90 -42.60 -10.78 -16.05
C LEU A 90 -42.78 -9.34 -16.56
N TYR A 91 -43.77 -8.63 -16.03
CA TYR A 91 -43.95 -7.19 -16.27
C TYR A 91 -44.27 -6.49 -14.95
N LYS A 92 -43.47 -5.48 -14.59
CA LYS A 92 -43.60 -4.73 -13.31
C LYS A 92 -43.69 -5.63 -12.07
N GLY A 93 -42.91 -6.71 -12.04
CA GLY A 93 -42.86 -7.66 -10.91
C GLY A 93 -44.01 -8.67 -10.84
N VAL A 94 -44.91 -8.69 -11.83
CA VAL A 94 -46.02 -9.65 -11.91
C VAL A 94 -45.85 -10.58 -13.11
N VAL A 95 -46.17 -11.86 -12.96
CA VAL A 95 -46.20 -12.84 -14.05
C VAL A 95 -47.39 -12.53 -14.96
N VAL A 96 -47.12 -12.14 -16.20
CA VAL A 96 -48.17 -11.79 -17.19
C VAL A 96 -48.60 -13.02 -18.00
N ALA A 97 -47.64 -13.88 -18.35
CA ALA A 97 -47.89 -15.06 -19.14
C ALA A 97 -46.84 -16.13 -18.82
N GLN A 98 -47.27 -17.40 -18.86
CA GLN A 98 -46.41 -18.58 -18.69
C GLN A 98 -46.90 -19.68 -19.63
N GLY A 99 -45.99 -20.46 -20.21
CA GLY A 99 -46.33 -21.54 -21.13
C GLY A 99 -45.28 -21.79 -22.21
N SER A 100 -45.61 -22.62 -23.19
CA SER A 100 -44.81 -22.73 -24.42
C SER A 100 -45.04 -21.52 -25.34
N LEU A 101 -44.10 -21.25 -26.25
CA LEU A 101 -44.21 -20.11 -27.18
C LEU A 101 -45.50 -20.18 -28.02
N SER A 102 -45.88 -21.38 -28.45
CA SER A 102 -47.11 -21.65 -29.21
C SER A 102 -48.40 -21.37 -28.41
N GLU A 103 -48.38 -21.57 -27.10
CA GLU A 103 -49.54 -21.30 -26.22
C GLU A 103 -49.61 -19.83 -25.81
N MET A 104 -48.46 -19.16 -25.65
CA MET A 104 -48.40 -17.78 -25.17
C MET A 104 -48.79 -16.73 -26.23
N LEU A 105 -48.44 -16.97 -27.50
CA LEU A 105 -48.73 -16.06 -28.62
C LEU A 105 -50.23 -15.75 -28.78
N PRO A 106 -51.16 -16.73 -28.73
CA PRO A 106 -52.59 -16.46 -28.79
C PRO A 106 -53.16 -15.90 -27.48
N SER A 107 -52.70 -16.37 -26.31
CA SER A 107 -53.34 -16.09 -25.02
C SER A 107 -53.16 -14.67 -24.47
N SER A 108 -52.15 -13.90 -24.88
CA SER A 108 -51.98 -12.53 -24.34
C SER A 108 -51.48 -11.53 -25.39
N ALA A 109 -52.24 -10.44 -25.57
CA ALA A 109 -51.86 -9.32 -26.44
C ALA A 109 -50.56 -8.66 -25.96
N LYS A 110 -50.36 -8.61 -24.64
CA LYS A 110 -49.20 -7.96 -24.01
C LYS A 110 -47.90 -8.75 -24.20
N ALA A 111 -47.94 -10.09 -24.26
CA ALA A 111 -46.75 -10.87 -24.62
C ALA A 111 -46.38 -10.67 -26.10
N ARG A 112 -47.38 -10.56 -26.98
CA ARG A 112 -47.15 -10.25 -28.40
C ARG A 112 -46.48 -8.90 -28.61
N GLU A 113 -46.93 -7.88 -27.89
CA GLU A 113 -46.35 -6.53 -27.90
C GLU A 113 -44.90 -6.52 -27.39
N LEU A 114 -44.61 -7.22 -26.30
CA LEU A 114 -43.25 -7.28 -25.74
C LEU A 114 -42.28 -8.06 -26.64
N ILE A 115 -42.74 -9.15 -27.26
CA ILE A 115 -41.93 -9.93 -28.20
C ILE A 115 -41.66 -9.13 -29.48
N SER A 116 -42.66 -8.40 -30.01
CA SER A 116 -42.47 -7.59 -31.22
C SER A 116 -41.54 -6.40 -30.97
N GLN A 117 -41.66 -5.73 -29.82
CA GLN A 117 -40.73 -4.66 -29.42
C GLN A 117 -39.30 -5.19 -29.27
N ALA A 118 -39.12 -6.35 -28.63
CA ALA A 118 -37.80 -6.95 -28.44
C ALA A 118 -37.20 -7.52 -29.75
N ALA A 119 -38.04 -8.00 -30.68
CA ALA A 119 -37.58 -8.43 -32.01
C ALA A 119 -37.13 -7.25 -32.88
N LEU A 120 -37.83 -6.11 -32.82
CA LEU A 120 -37.46 -4.89 -33.54
C LEU A 120 -36.10 -4.32 -33.09
N LEU A 121 -35.82 -4.39 -31.78
CA LEU A 121 -34.54 -3.98 -31.21
C LEU A 121 -33.36 -4.86 -31.69
N ASN A 122 -33.57 -6.18 -31.83
CA ASN A 122 -32.52 -7.09 -32.30
C ASN A 122 -32.23 -6.93 -33.81
N CYS A 123 -33.24 -6.60 -34.63
CA CYS A 123 -33.06 -6.38 -36.08
C CYS A 123 -32.18 -5.15 -36.40
N GLN A 124 -32.17 -4.13 -35.53
CA GLN A 124 -31.26 -2.97 -35.69
C GLN A 124 -29.79 -3.31 -35.37
N GLY A 125 -29.54 -4.36 -34.57
CA GLY A 125 -28.20 -4.88 -34.32
C GLY A 125 -27.63 -5.66 -35.50
N ASP A 126 -28.45 -6.53 -36.12
CA ASP A 126 -28.05 -7.36 -37.27
C ASP A 126 -27.77 -6.52 -38.54
N LEU A 127 -28.54 -5.45 -38.79
CA LEU A 127 -28.35 -4.56 -39.95
C LEU A 127 -27.00 -3.83 -39.95
N ASN A 128 -26.39 -3.59 -38.79
CA ASN A 128 -25.07 -2.97 -38.68
C ASN A 128 -23.92 -3.98 -38.86
N GLN A 129 -24.17 -5.28 -38.64
CA GLN A 129 -23.16 -6.34 -38.81
C GLN A 129 -23.06 -6.83 -40.25
N ASP A 130 -24.19 -6.96 -40.96
CA ASP A 130 -24.22 -7.41 -42.37
C ASP A 130 -23.53 -6.44 -43.35
N LEU A 131 -23.32 -5.18 -42.96
CA LEU A 131 -22.55 -4.20 -43.73
C LEU A 131 -21.03 -4.32 -43.50
N SER A 132 -20.60 -4.93 -42.38
CA SER A 132 -19.17 -5.12 -42.06
C SER A 132 -18.59 -6.43 -42.62
N ASP A 133 -19.40 -7.48 -42.72
CA ASP A 133 -18.96 -8.82 -43.15
C ASP A 133 -18.80 -8.97 -44.68
N LYS A 134 -19.23 -7.99 -45.48
CA LYS A 134 -19.01 -7.98 -46.94
C LYS A 134 -17.68 -7.37 -47.40
N ALA A 135 -16.86 -6.84 -46.49
CA ALA A 135 -15.60 -6.18 -46.84
C ALA A 135 -14.34 -7.06 -46.71
N THR A 136 -14.44 -8.31 -46.22
CA THR A 136 -13.23 -9.11 -45.95
C THR A 136 -13.34 -10.55 -46.47
N THR A 137 -13.36 -10.71 -47.80
CA THR A 137 -13.14 -12.01 -48.43
C THR A 137 -12.16 -11.90 -49.58
N SER A 138 -10.86 -11.91 -49.28
CA SER A 138 -9.87 -12.47 -50.22
C SER A 138 -8.58 -12.93 -49.52
N SER A 139 -8.16 -14.13 -49.90
CA SER A 139 -6.87 -14.80 -49.67
C SER A 139 -6.47 -15.18 -48.23
N HIS A 140 -6.46 -16.49 -47.92
CA HIS A 140 -5.20 -17.24 -47.91
C HIS A 140 -5.43 -18.76 -47.83
N THR A 141 -4.81 -19.45 -48.79
CA THR A 141 -4.64 -20.90 -48.90
C THR A 141 -3.86 -21.46 -47.72
N ALA A 142 -4.35 -22.58 -47.19
CA ALA A 142 -3.73 -23.37 -46.14
C ALA A 142 -2.35 -23.92 -46.58
N LYS A 143 -1.35 -23.70 -45.74
CA LYS A 143 -0.15 -24.54 -45.65
C LYS A 143 0.01 -24.96 -44.19
N ASP A 144 -0.08 -26.26 -43.97
CA ASP A 144 0.33 -26.94 -42.75
C ASP A 144 1.78 -26.60 -42.43
N ASN A 145 2.00 -26.07 -41.24
CA ASN A 145 3.28 -26.10 -40.55
C ASN A 145 2.99 -26.11 -39.04
N THR A 146 3.02 -27.30 -38.45
CA THR A 146 3.10 -27.49 -37.00
C THR A 146 4.40 -26.89 -36.46
N PRO A 147 4.39 -25.93 -35.52
CA PRO A 147 5.57 -25.63 -34.73
C PRO A 147 5.55 -26.47 -33.45
N SER A 148 6.66 -27.15 -33.22
CA SER A 148 7.00 -27.87 -32.00
C SER A 148 6.92 -26.95 -30.77
N TYR A 149 6.39 -27.51 -29.69
CA TYR A 149 6.17 -26.87 -28.41
C TYR A 149 7.48 -26.73 -27.64
N ASP A 150 8.12 -25.56 -27.69
CA ASP A 150 9.29 -25.24 -26.85
C ASP A 150 8.85 -24.76 -25.46
N LYS A 151 9.08 -25.61 -24.46
CA LYS A 151 8.90 -25.33 -23.03
C LYS A 151 10.04 -24.44 -22.50
N SER A 152 10.06 -23.15 -22.82
CA SER A 152 10.83 -22.20 -21.99
C SER A 152 10.48 -20.73 -22.30
N LYS A 153 9.30 -20.25 -21.89
CA LYS A 153 9.13 -18.81 -21.62
C LYS A 153 8.39 -18.61 -20.31
N SER A 154 9.07 -17.87 -19.44
CA SER A 154 8.68 -17.42 -18.10
C SER A 154 7.22 -16.97 -18.02
N THR A 155 6.54 -17.37 -16.95
CA THR A 155 5.23 -16.89 -16.50
C THR A 155 5.14 -15.37 -16.59
N HIS A 156 4.48 -14.85 -17.62
CA HIS A 156 4.23 -13.41 -17.78
C HIS A 156 3.12 -12.97 -16.81
N SER A 157 3.47 -12.70 -15.55
CA SER A 157 2.56 -12.06 -14.59
C SER A 157 2.31 -10.61 -15.02
N ILE A 158 1.08 -10.30 -15.43
CA ILE A 158 0.68 -8.98 -15.95
C ILE A 158 0.61 -7.96 -14.81
N ILE A 159 0.21 -8.41 -13.61
CA ILE A 159 0.36 -7.66 -12.38
C ILE A 159 1.84 -7.77 -12.02
N LYS A 160 2.56 -6.64 -12.03
CA LYS A 160 3.84 -6.56 -11.32
C LYS A 160 3.57 -6.97 -9.87
N LYS A 161 3.90 -8.22 -9.51
CA LYS A 161 4.11 -8.58 -8.11
C LYS A 161 5.15 -7.61 -7.61
N GLU A 162 4.78 -6.89 -6.56
CA GLU A 162 5.54 -5.83 -5.95
C GLU A 162 7.03 -6.23 -5.91
N SER A 163 7.87 -5.52 -6.67
CA SER A 163 9.30 -5.54 -6.42
C SER A 163 9.49 -4.75 -5.14
N GLN A 164 9.28 -5.41 -4.00
CA GLN A 164 9.72 -4.89 -2.72
C GLN A 164 11.23 -4.70 -2.85
N GLU A 165 11.70 -3.45 -2.74
CA GLU A 165 13.13 -3.17 -2.71
C GLU A 165 13.73 -3.95 -1.55
N THR A 166 14.62 -4.88 -1.89
CA THR A 166 15.37 -5.65 -0.90
C THR A 166 16.48 -4.76 -0.36
N GLY A 167 16.21 -4.00 0.69
CA GLY A 167 17.22 -3.11 1.25
C GLY A 167 16.77 -2.30 2.46
N ALA A 168 17.73 -1.62 3.09
CA ALA A 168 17.43 -0.52 4.00
C ALA A 168 16.94 0.67 3.19
N VAL A 169 16.14 1.55 3.80
CA VAL A 169 15.69 2.79 3.15
C VAL A 169 16.92 3.56 2.69
N GLY A 170 16.99 3.82 1.39
CA GLY A 170 18.09 4.58 0.80
C GLY A 170 18.15 6.01 1.35
N TRP A 171 19.36 6.55 1.51
CA TRP A 171 19.55 7.96 1.92
C TRP A 171 18.84 8.94 0.98
N ASP A 172 18.61 8.57 -0.28
CA ASP A 172 17.86 9.36 -1.25
C ASP A 172 16.40 9.60 -0.82
N CYS A 173 15.76 8.62 -0.18
CA CYS A 173 14.40 8.77 0.35
C CYS A 173 14.36 9.73 1.55
N VAL A 174 15.35 9.65 2.44
CA VAL A 174 15.48 10.59 3.56
C VAL A 174 15.73 11.99 3.04
N LYS A 175 16.61 12.14 2.05
CA LYS A 175 16.90 13.41 1.39
C LYS A 175 15.65 13.98 0.70
N TYR A 176 14.87 13.16 0.02
CA TYR A 176 13.60 13.55 -0.60
C TYR A 176 12.62 14.11 0.44
N TYR A 177 12.43 13.42 1.56
CA TYR A 177 11.57 13.89 2.65
C TYR A 177 12.06 15.21 3.25
N LEU A 178 13.37 15.32 3.51
CA LEU A 178 13.97 16.55 4.04
C LEU A 178 13.83 17.72 3.05
N GLN A 179 13.98 17.48 1.75
CA GLN A 179 13.75 18.51 0.74
C GLN A 179 12.28 18.95 0.71
N ALA A 180 11.33 18.01 0.88
CA ALA A 180 9.90 18.32 0.96
C ALA A 180 9.53 19.12 2.23
N CYS A 181 10.22 18.92 3.34
CA CYS A 181 10.08 19.74 4.55
C CYS A 181 10.51 21.21 4.34
N GLY A 182 11.45 21.44 3.40
CA GLY A 182 12.03 22.75 3.11
C GLY A 182 13.22 23.10 4.02
N ALA A 183 14.31 23.60 3.42
CA ALA A 183 15.58 23.85 4.12
C ALA A 183 15.45 24.84 5.30
N LYS A 184 14.63 25.89 5.15
CA LYS A 184 14.38 26.88 6.22
C LYS A 184 13.73 26.26 7.46
N ASN A 185 12.77 25.36 7.26
CA ASN A 185 12.05 24.72 8.36
C ASN A 185 12.95 23.74 9.11
N ILE A 186 13.82 23.01 8.39
CA ILE A 186 14.81 22.10 8.98
C ILE A 186 15.84 22.87 9.80
N TYR A 187 16.37 23.97 9.28
CA TYR A 187 17.31 24.80 10.04
C TYR A 187 16.70 25.29 11.36
N MET A 188 15.46 25.79 11.30
CA MET A 188 14.73 26.22 12.50
C MET A 188 14.51 25.08 13.51
N LEU A 189 14.18 23.88 13.02
CA LEU A 189 14.03 22.68 13.85
C LEU A 189 15.35 22.30 14.53
N LEU A 190 16.46 22.31 13.80
CA LEU A 190 17.79 22.00 14.34
C LEU A 190 18.18 23.00 15.44
N CYS A 191 17.99 24.29 15.21
CA CYS A 191 18.25 25.32 16.23
C CYS A 191 17.39 25.11 17.49
N ALA A 192 16.09 24.84 17.33
CA ALA A 192 15.19 24.59 18.46
C ALA A 192 15.57 23.32 19.24
N SER A 193 15.99 22.26 18.52
CA SER A 193 16.44 21.00 19.13
C SER A 193 17.75 21.18 19.92
N ALA A 194 18.70 21.96 19.40
CA ALA A 194 19.95 22.30 20.10
C ALA A 194 19.67 23.16 21.34
N LEU A 195 18.76 24.13 21.25
CA LEU A 195 18.33 24.92 22.41
C LEU A 195 17.70 24.03 23.50
N THR A 196 16.85 23.07 23.09
CA THR A 196 16.23 22.10 24.01
C THR A 196 17.29 21.22 24.69
N LEU A 197 18.31 20.77 23.95
CA LEU A 197 19.43 20.01 24.48
C LEU A 197 20.18 20.80 25.56
N ILE A 198 20.54 22.05 25.26
CA ILE A 198 21.31 22.92 26.17
C ILE A 198 20.49 23.22 27.43
N LEU A 199 19.23 23.64 27.30
CA LEU A 199 18.41 24.00 28.46
C LEU A 199 18.14 22.81 29.39
N ASN A 200 17.91 21.63 28.84
CA ASN A 200 17.72 20.41 29.63
C ASN A 200 19.01 19.97 30.34
N ALA A 201 20.17 20.06 29.68
CA ALA A 201 21.45 19.77 30.32
C ALA A 201 21.77 20.79 31.42
N SER A 202 21.56 22.08 31.17
CA SER A 202 21.78 23.17 32.13
C SER A 202 20.89 23.02 33.36
N SER A 203 19.63 22.62 33.21
CA SER A 203 18.73 22.36 34.35
C SER A 203 19.25 21.26 35.27
N GLY A 204 19.79 20.16 34.70
CA GLY A 204 20.41 19.09 35.48
C GLY A 204 21.68 19.53 36.22
N ILE A 205 22.57 20.27 35.54
CA ILE A 205 23.80 20.81 36.15
C ILE A 205 23.47 21.80 37.28
N TRP A 206 22.48 22.68 37.05
CA TRP A 206 22.03 23.64 38.06
C TRP A 206 21.54 22.96 39.34
N LEU A 207 20.75 21.88 39.20
CA LEU A 207 20.27 21.10 40.33
C LEU A 207 21.42 20.43 41.10
N ALA A 208 22.42 19.89 40.39
CA ALA A 208 23.59 19.28 41.02
C ALA A 208 24.42 20.31 41.80
N HIS A 209 24.64 21.51 41.23
CA HIS A 209 25.33 22.60 41.91
C HIS A 209 24.55 23.12 43.12
N TRP A 210 23.22 23.28 43.00
CA TRP A 210 22.39 23.68 44.14
C TRP A 210 22.47 22.68 45.30
N SER A 211 22.44 21.37 44.98
CA SER A 211 22.60 20.30 45.98
C SER A 211 23.93 20.40 46.73
N GLN A 212 25.03 20.75 46.05
CA GLN A 212 26.36 20.88 46.65
C GLN A 212 26.44 22.09 47.61
N VAL A 213 25.94 23.25 47.17
CA VAL A 213 25.97 24.49 47.97
C VAL A 213 25.15 24.34 49.25
N ASN A 214 24.05 23.60 49.18
CA ASN A 214 23.20 23.32 50.33
C ASN A 214 23.86 22.40 51.37
N GLU A 215 24.79 21.53 50.95
CA GLU A 215 25.55 20.65 51.85
C GLU A 215 26.64 21.40 52.61
N ILE A 216 27.23 22.43 52.00
CA ILE A 216 28.33 23.24 52.56
C ILE A 216 27.82 24.34 53.50
N HIS A 217 26.68 24.97 53.19
CA HIS A 217 26.13 26.05 53.99
C HIS A 217 24.97 25.57 54.87
N THR A 218 25.28 25.12 56.09
CA THR A 218 24.27 24.68 57.09
C THR A 218 23.42 25.80 57.69
N VAL A 219 23.73 27.07 57.39
CA VAL A 219 22.95 28.24 57.84
C VAL A 219 22.09 28.74 56.68
N ASP A 220 20.86 28.25 56.65
CA ASP A 220 19.87 28.44 55.58
C ASP A 220 19.44 29.91 55.50
N SER A 221 20.10 30.70 54.65
CA SER A 221 19.57 32.00 54.27
C SER A 221 18.47 31.76 53.25
N LEU A 222 17.20 32.00 53.65
CA LEU A 222 16.02 31.90 52.79
C LEU A 222 16.26 32.52 51.39
N THR A 223 17.05 33.60 51.33
CA THR A 223 17.46 34.29 50.10
C THR A 223 18.28 33.42 49.14
N THR A 224 19.20 32.58 49.64
CA THR A 224 20.04 31.69 48.81
C THR A 224 19.22 30.54 48.26
N SER A 225 18.39 29.91 49.09
CA SER A 225 17.49 28.83 48.68
C SER A 225 16.45 29.31 47.66
N VAL A 226 15.91 30.52 47.83
CA VAL A 226 15.01 31.15 46.83
C VAL A 226 15.74 31.47 45.53
N TYR A 227 17.00 31.92 45.56
CA TYR A 227 17.78 32.17 44.33
C TYR A 227 17.97 30.91 43.48
N TYR A 228 18.42 29.80 44.07
CA TYR A 228 18.61 28.57 43.31
C TYR A 228 17.29 27.93 42.85
N LEU A 229 16.24 27.99 43.67
CA LEU A 229 14.91 27.50 43.31
C LEU A 229 14.31 28.29 42.14
N THR A 230 14.42 29.62 42.16
CA THR A 230 13.92 30.48 41.07
C THR A 230 14.72 30.25 39.78
N GLY A 231 16.05 30.13 39.86
CA GLY A 231 16.90 29.78 38.71
C GLY A 231 16.54 28.42 38.09
N TYR A 232 16.33 27.40 38.92
CA TYR A 232 15.89 26.08 38.47
C TYR A 232 14.50 26.13 37.81
N GLY A 233 13.57 26.86 38.42
CA GLY A 233 12.22 27.07 37.89
C GLY A 233 12.24 27.74 36.51
N ILE A 234 13.03 28.80 36.34
CA ILE A 234 13.17 29.50 35.05
C ILE A 234 13.77 28.58 33.99
N LEU A 235 14.85 27.85 34.31
CA LEU A 235 15.47 26.89 33.38
C LEU A 235 14.51 25.76 32.98
N GLY A 236 13.72 25.24 33.92
CA GLY A 236 12.70 24.22 33.66
C GLY A 236 11.58 24.73 32.76
N VAL A 237 11.07 25.95 33.01
CA VAL A 237 10.04 26.58 32.17
C VAL A 237 10.58 26.85 30.76
N LEU A 238 11.80 27.38 30.65
CA LEU A 238 12.44 27.61 29.34
C LEU A 238 12.69 26.29 28.59
N GLY A 239 13.16 25.25 29.29
CA GLY A 239 13.41 23.93 28.69
C GLY A 239 12.13 23.26 28.19
N THR A 240 11.05 23.29 28.98
CA THR A 240 9.75 22.77 28.56
C THR A 240 9.15 23.59 27.41
N LEU A 241 9.28 24.92 27.44
CA LEU A 241 8.88 25.77 26.32
C LEU A 241 9.66 25.43 25.04
N ALA A 242 10.99 25.26 25.12
CA ALA A 242 11.83 24.88 23.98
C ALA A 242 11.48 23.48 23.42
N MET A 243 11.17 22.53 24.30
CA MET A 243 10.70 21.21 23.87
C MET A 243 9.33 21.28 23.18
N ALA A 244 8.42 22.11 23.70
CA ALA A 244 7.12 22.37 23.09
C ALA A 244 7.27 23.05 21.73
N THR A 245 8.13 24.07 21.61
CA THR A 245 8.38 24.74 20.31
C THR A 245 8.98 23.77 19.30
N THR A 246 9.93 22.91 19.69
CA THR A 246 10.47 21.87 18.81
C THR A 246 9.37 20.92 18.31
N SER A 247 8.47 20.49 19.20
CA SER A 247 7.35 19.61 18.86
C SER A 247 6.35 20.29 17.90
N ILE A 248 6.04 21.56 18.14
CA ILE A 248 5.14 22.37 17.30
C ILE A 248 5.76 22.62 15.92
N LEU A 249 7.04 22.99 15.85
CA LEU A 249 7.75 23.24 14.59
C LEU A 249 7.79 21.99 13.72
N LEU A 250 8.09 20.83 14.31
CA LEU A 250 8.09 19.56 13.59
C LEU A 250 6.70 19.26 13.02
N ARG A 251 5.66 19.29 13.87
CA ARG A 251 4.30 18.86 13.50
C ARG A 251 3.59 19.85 12.58
N GLN A 252 3.70 21.15 12.83
CA GLN A 252 2.96 22.17 12.06
C GLN A 252 3.72 22.67 10.84
N ARG A 253 5.06 22.83 10.91
CA ARG A 253 5.83 23.42 9.81
C ARG A 253 6.46 22.36 8.93
N CYS A 254 7.28 21.46 9.50
CA CYS A 254 7.98 20.44 8.71
C CYS A 254 7.01 19.41 8.10
N SER A 255 6.17 18.78 8.92
CA SER A 255 5.27 17.72 8.46
C SER A 255 4.27 18.22 7.42
N ILE A 256 3.53 19.30 7.73
CA ILE A 256 2.50 19.83 6.82
C ILE A 256 3.12 20.29 5.50
N SER A 257 4.32 20.89 5.53
CA SER A 257 5.03 21.27 4.29
C SER A 257 5.41 20.04 3.47
N ALA A 258 5.94 19.00 4.12
CA ALA A 258 6.31 17.76 3.45
C ALA A 258 5.08 17.07 2.84
N SER A 259 4.00 16.91 3.63
CA SER A 259 2.72 16.35 3.20
C SER A 259 2.17 17.07 1.96
N LYS A 260 2.06 18.40 2.01
CA LYS A 260 1.56 19.20 0.87
C LYS A 260 2.41 19.04 -0.38
N THR A 261 3.74 19.06 -0.23
CA THR A 261 4.67 18.95 -1.34
C THR A 261 4.62 17.56 -1.99
N ILE A 262 4.67 16.50 -1.16
CA ILE A 262 4.61 15.11 -1.62
C ILE A 262 3.26 14.83 -2.28
N HIS A 263 2.15 15.25 -1.67
CA HIS A 263 0.82 15.09 -2.25
C HIS A 263 0.68 15.80 -3.60
N ALA A 264 1.12 17.06 -3.70
CA ALA A 264 1.04 17.82 -4.94
C ALA A 264 1.88 17.19 -6.06
N GLN A 265 3.12 16.80 -5.77
CA GLN A 265 4.00 16.14 -6.73
C GLN A 265 3.43 14.78 -7.18
N MET A 266 2.96 13.97 -6.24
CA MET A 266 2.38 12.66 -6.55
C MET A 266 1.09 12.80 -7.37
N LEU A 267 0.21 13.74 -7.01
CA LEU A 267 -1.01 14.01 -7.77
C LEU A 267 -0.69 14.44 -9.19
N GLN A 268 0.26 15.36 -9.37
CA GLN A 268 0.67 15.82 -10.69
C GLN A 268 1.28 14.68 -11.53
N ALA A 269 2.17 13.88 -10.94
CA ALA A 269 2.82 12.77 -11.62
C ALA A 269 1.80 11.68 -12.05
N VAL A 270 0.88 11.31 -11.17
CA VAL A 270 -0.15 10.30 -11.47
C VAL A 270 -1.12 10.81 -12.53
N VAL A 271 -1.61 12.05 -12.44
CA VAL A 271 -2.55 12.62 -13.43
C VAL A 271 -1.90 12.77 -14.80
N CYS A 272 -0.60 13.05 -14.85
CA CYS A 272 0.15 13.14 -16.10
C CYS A 272 0.68 11.78 -16.58
N SER A 273 0.37 10.65 -15.92
CA SER A 273 0.85 9.33 -16.35
C SER A 273 0.02 8.77 -17.52
N PRO A 274 0.63 8.00 -18.44
CA PRO A 274 -0.08 7.43 -19.59
C PRO A 274 -1.11 6.37 -19.18
N MET A 275 -2.11 6.12 -20.05
CA MET A 275 -3.16 5.13 -19.77
C MET A 275 -2.62 3.72 -19.50
N SER A 276 -1.50 3.35 -20.10
CA SER A 276 -0.82 2.06 -19.88
C SER A 276 -0.42 1.83 -18.41
N PHE A 277 -0.15 2.90 -17.66
CA PHE A 277 0.11 2.83 -16.22
C PHE A 277 -1.16 2.46 -15.44
N PHE A 278 -2.32 3.03 -15.78
CA PHE A 278 -3.60 2.75 -15.14
C PHE A 278 -4.12 1.34 -15.47
N ASP A 279 -3.86 0.84 -16.68
CA ASP A 279 -4.20 -0.53 -17.05
C ASP A 279 -3.33 -1.56 -16.30
N ALA A 280 -2.07 -1.22 -16.03
CA ALA A 280 -1.14 -2.09 -15.31
C ALA A 280 -1.26 -2.02 -13.79
N THR A 281 -1.77 -0.89 -13.26
CA THR A 281 -1.79 -0.59 -11.83
C THR A 281 -3.22 -0.61 -11.32
N PRO A 282 -3.59 -1.55 -10.43
CA PRO A 282 -4.93 -1.61 -9.87
C PRO A 282 -5.35 -0.29 -9.24
N VAL A 283 -6.60 0.14 -9.46
CA VAL A 283 -7.14 1.38 -8.90
C VAL A 283 -7.06 1.38 -7.36
N GLY A 284 -7.27 0.22 -6.73
CA GLY A 284 -7.12 0.05 -5.28
C GLY A 284 -5.70 0.38 -4.77
N ARG A 285 -4.67 0.18 -5.60
CA ARG A 285 -3.28 0.57 -5.27
C ARG A 285 -3.09 2.07 -5.28
N ILE A 286 -3.61 2.75 -6.30
CA ILE A 286 -3.56 4.22 -6.39
C ILE A 286 -4.33 4.83 -5.21
N LEU A 287 -5.52 4.32 -4.92
CA LEU A 287 -6.30 4.72 -3.74
C LEU A 287 -5.53 4.44 -2.44
N GLY A 288 -4.88 3.28 -2.32
CA GLY A 288 -4.06 2.92 -1.16
C GLY A 288 -2.90 3.88 -0.91
N LEU A 289 -2.28 4.40 -1.98
CA LEU A 289 -1.20 5.40 -1.90
C LEU A 289 -1.71 6.75 -1.39
N PHE A 290 -2.82 7.25 -1.94
CA PHE A 290 -3.39 8.54 -1.53
C PHE A 290 -4.11 8.48 -0.18
N SER A 291 -4.54 7.29 0.27
CA SER A 291 -5.21 7.10 1.57
C SER A 291 -4.25 6.61 2.64
N SER A 292 -3.90 5.33 2.64
CA SER A 292 -3.06 4.70 3.66
C SER A 292 -1.61 5.19 3.61
N ASP A 293 -1.02 5.25 2.42
CA ASP A 293 0.28 5.86 2.09
C ASP A 293 0.49 7.21 2.75
N LEU A 294 -0.31 8.13 2.26
CA LEU A 294 -0.25 9.51 2.66
C LEU A 294 -0.62 9.68 4.14
N ALA A 295 -1.61 8.96 4.68
CA ALA A 295 -1.92 9.00 6.10
C ALA A 295 -0.73 8.55 6.98
N GLN A 296 0.07 7.56 6.53
CA GLN A 296 1.30 7.20 7.24
C GLN A 296 2.34 8.33 7.24
N VAL A 297 2.45 9.06 6.13
CA VAL A 297 3.34 10.23 6.00
C VAL A 297 2.84 11.42 6.81
N ASP A 298 1.52 11.58 6.93
CA ASP A 298 0.89 12.73 7.58
C ASP A 298 0.82 12.57 9.11
N ASP A 299 0.43 11.40 9.61
CA ASP A 299 0.16 11.18 11.04
C ASP A 299 1.28 10.42 11.75
N ASN A 300 1.73 9.30 11.16
CA ASN A 300 2.69 8.41 11.80
C ASN A 300 4.12 8.91 11.68
N MET A 301 4.54 9.41 10.52
CA MET A 301 5.90 9.91 10.31
C MET A 301 6.28 11.04 11.29
N PRO A 302 5.46 12.09 11.50
CA PRO A 302 5.80 13.16 12.42
C PRO A 302 5.83 12.68 13.86
N THR A 303 4.91 11.79 14.24
CA THR A 303 4.89 11.19 15.58
C THR A 303 6.14 10.36 15.83
N CYS A 304 6.56 9.54 14.86
CA CYS A 304 7.79 8.76 14.96
C CYS A 304 9.05 9.64 15.00
N ALA A 305 9.11 10.68 14.17
CA ALA A 305 10.21 11.65 14.16
C ALA A 305 10.27 12.45 15.47
N GLU A 306 9.12 12.85 16.03
CA GLU A 306 9.04 13.57 17.30
C GLU A 306 9.58 12.71 18.46
N LEU A 307 9.11 11.47 18.56
CA LEU A 307 9.57 10.52 19.57
C LEU A 307 11.05 10.17 19.38
N GLY A 308 11.50 10.01 18.13
CA GLY A 308 12.90 9.77 17.79
C GLY A 308 13.82 10.93 18.21
N ILE A 309 13.47 12.17 17.84
CA ILE A 309 14.25 13.37 18.20
C ILE A 309 14.28 13.56 19.72
N LYS A 310 13.13 13.43 20.40
CA LYS A 310 13.06 13.55 21.87
C LYS A 310 13.91 12.48 22.55
N GLY A 311 13.80 11.22 22.13
CA GLY A 311 14.61 10.13 22.65
C GLY A 311 16.10 10.35 22.41
N PHE A 312 16.49 10.81 21.22
CA PHE A 312 17.88 11.10 20.88
C PHE A 312 18.44 12.28 21.70
N ILE A 313 17.69 13.38 21.86
CA ILE A 313 18.08 14.50 22.74
C ILE A 313 18.25 14.01 24.17
N GLN A 314 17.29 13.25 24.70
CA GLN A 314 17.35 12.72 26.06
C GLN A 314 18.56 11.79 26.26
N MET A 315 18.87 10.95 25.27
CA MET A 315 20.06 10.09 25.27
C MET A 315 21.34 10.94 25.32
N LEU A 316 21.44 11.99 24.49
CA LEU A 316 22.60 12.89 24.47
C LEU A 316 22.76 13.63 25.80
N VAL A 317 21.67 14.15 26.40
CA VAL A 317 21.73 14.78 27.73
C VAL A 317 22.23 13.79 28.77
N ALA A 318 21.67 12.58 28.82
CA ALA A 318 22.07 11.57 29.79
C ALA A 318 23.56 11.20 29.66
N LEU A 319 24.04 10.95 28.44
CA LEU A 319 25.45 10.65 28.19
C LEU A 319 26.36 11.81 28.55
N LEU A 320 25.99 13.04 28.17
CA LEU A 320 26.78 14.25 28.45
C LEU A 320 26.90 14.48 29.97
N LEU A 321 25.83 14.35 30.73
CA LEU A 321 25.84 14.55 32.19
C LEU A 321 26.62 13.45 32.92
N ILE A 322 26.59 12.20 32.46
CA ILE A 322 27.43 11.11 32.99
C ILE A 322 28.91 11.44 32.77
N VAL A 323 29.28 11.91 31.57
CA VAL A 323 30.66 12.26 31.24
C VAL A 323 31.15 13.49 32.01
N ILE A 324 30.31 14.51 32.21
CA ILE A 324 30.65 15.69 33.04
C ILE A 324 30.89 15.26 34.49
N SER A 325 30.03 14.40 35.06
CA SER A 325 30.18 13.96 36.44
C SER A 325 31.41 13.06 36.64
N SER A 326 31.67 12.15 35.69
CA SER A 326 32.82 11.25 35.76
C SER A 326 33.43 11.00 34.39
N PRO A 327 34.48 11.74 34.00
CA PRO A 327 35.14 11.58 32.70
C PRO A 327 35.71 10.17 32.48
N PHE A 328 36.12 9.48 33.54
CA PHE A 328 36.68 8.13 33.48
C PHE A 328 35.66 7.08 32.98
N THR A 329 34.36 7.36 33.07
CA THR A 329 33.32 6.45 32.55
C THR A 329 33.37 6.26 31.04
N LEU A 330 34.02 7.18 30.30
CA LEU A 330 34.25 7.06 28.86
C LEU A 330 34.96 5.76 28.48
N VAL A 331 35.86 5.26 29.34
CA VAL A 331 36.62 4.02 29.11
C VAL A 331 35.68 2.82 28.94
N PHE A 332 34.56 2.79 29.67
CA PHE A 332 33.57 1.72 29.59
C PHE A 332 32.46 2.02 28.56
N LEU A 333 32.13 3.29 28.38
CA LEU A 333 31.07 3.73 27.48
C LEU A 333 31.40 3.45 26.00
N VAL A 334 32.65 3.66 25.59
CA VAL A 334 33.12 3.38 24.22
C VAL A 334 32.94 1.90 23.83
N PRO A 335 33.49 0.91 24.55
CA PRO A 335 33.31 -0.50 24.19
C PRO A 335 31.84 -0.96 24.26
N LEU A 336 31.06 -0.48 25.24
CA LEU A 336 29.62 -0.79 25.31
C LEU A 336 28.86 -0.20 24.11
N SER A 337 29.23 0.99 23.63
CA SER A 337 28.65 1.60 22.43
C SER A 337 28.99 0.82 21.15
N LEU A 338 30.18 0.21 21.06
CA LEU A 338 30.55 -0.66 19.95
C LEU A 338 29.75 -1.96 19.95
N VAL A 339 29.60 -2.60 21.11
CA VAL A 339 28.74 -3.78 21.28
C VAL A 339 27.29 -3.47 20.91
N TYR A 340 26.79 -2.31 21.34
CA TYR A 340 25.47 -1.81 20.96
C TYR A 340 25.35 -1.63 19.44
N ALA A 341 26.33 -1.00 18.79
CA ALA A 341 26.31 -0.77 17.35
C ALA A 341 26.37 -2.08 16.54
N ASP A 342 27.13 -3.08 17.00
CA ASP A 342 27.18 -4.41 16.37
C ASP A 342 25.83 -5.15 16.52
N LEU A 343 25.25 -5.15 17.73
CA LEU A 343 23.92 -5.72 17.98
C LEU A 343 22.85 -5.06 17.12
N GLN A 344 22.87 -3.72 17.04
CA GLN A 344 21.93 -2.96 16.22
C GLN A 344 22.08 -3.33 14.74
N ARG A 345 23.30 -3.35 14.20
CA ARG A 345 23.55 -3.71 12.79
C ARG A 345 23.07 -5.11 12.44
N ARG A 346 23.25 -6.09 13.32
CA ARG A 346 22.83 -7.48 13.09
C ARG A 346 21.31 -7.66 13.21
N PHE A 347 20.68 -6.97 14.14
CA PHE A 347 19.27 -7.24 14.48
C PHE A 347 18.28 -6.40 13.68
N MET A 348 18.66 -5.18 13.27
CA MET A 348 17.74 -4.29 12.54
C MET A 348 17.20 -4.89 11.23
N PRO A 349 18.01 -5.57 10.39
CA PRO A 349 17.50 -6.25 9.20
C PRO A 349 16.42 -7.29 9.54
N THR A 350 16.63 -8.06 10.62
CA THR A 350 15.69 -9.10 11.06
C THR A 350 14.35 -8.50 11.50
N THR A 351 14.37 -7.45 12.33
CA THR A 351 13.13 -6.76 12.76
C THR A 351 12.41 -6.14 11.57
N ARG A 352 13.16 -5.60 10.60
CA ARG A 352 12.59 -5.01 9.39
C ARG A 352 11.90 -6.07 8.53
N ASP A 353 12.58 -7.17 8.24
CA ASP A 353 12.08 -8.19 7.34
C ASP A 353 10.90 -8.97 7.97
N THR A 354 10.93 -9.22 9.28
CA THR A 354 9.78 -9.78 10.01
C THR A 354 8.58 -8.83 9.98
N ARG A 355 8.78 -7.51 10.12
CA ARG A 355 7.71 -6.52 10.01
C ARG A 355 7.15 -6.41 8.58
N ARG A 356 7.98 -6.56 7.55
CA ARG A 356 7.53 -6.67 6.16
C ARG A 356 6.63 -7.88 5.96
N MET A 357 7.06 -9.04 6.47
CA MET A 357 6.28 -10.27 6.42
C MET A 357 4.90 -10.10 7.08
N VAL A 358 4.84 -9.45 8.25
CA VAL A 358 3.58 -9.08 8.92
C VAL A 358 2.67 -8.27 8.00
N ASN A 359 3.19 -7.21 7.38
CA ASN A 359 2.40 -6.32 6.52
C ASN A 359 1.87 -7.08 5.29
N THR A 360 2.71 -7.92 4.67
CA THR A 360 2.32 -8.75 3.53
C THR A 360 1.20 -9.73 3.90
N MET A 361 1.33 -10.45 5.02
CA MET A 361 0.30 -11.40 5.47
C MET A 361 -1.01 -10.68 5.82
N ARG A 362 -0.93 -9.50 6.45
CA ARG A 362 -2.12 -8.68 6.73
C ARG A 362 -2.86 -8.30 5.45
N ASN A 363 -2.12 -7.85 4.44
CA ASN A 363 -2.70 -7.44 3.16
C ASN A 363 -3.35 -8.65 2.44
N MET A 364 -2.75 -9.83 2.51
CA MET A 364 -3.37 -11.06 1.99
C MET A 364 -4.70 -11.37 2.67
N CYS A 365 -4.80 -11.24 3.99
CA CYS A 365 -6.07 -11.42 4.71
C CYS A 365 -7.15 -10.43 4.25
N ILE A 366 -6.79 -9.16 4.07
CA ILE A 366 -7.72 -8.11 3.61
C ILE A 366 -8.20 -8.41 2.18
N SER A 367 -7.28 -8.74 1.26
CA SER A 367 -7.65 -9.07 -0.12
C SER A 367 -8.55 -10.30 -0.21
N ALA A 368 -8.25 -11.35 0.58
CA ALA A 368 -9.10 -12.54 0.64
C ALA A 368 -10.51 -12.23 1.19
N ALA A 369 -10.60 -11.34 2.18
CA ALA A 369 -11.89 -10.89 2.70
C ALA A 369 -12.68 -10.08 1.65
N GLU A 370 -12.02 -9.17 0.94
CA GLU A 370 -12.65 -8.36 -0.11
C GLU A 370 -13.18 -9.22 -1.26
N GLU A 371 -12.41 -10.21 -1.70
CA GLU A 371 -12.84 -11.19 -2.71
C GLU A 371 -14.06 -11.99 -2.23
N THR A 372 -14.06 -12.41 -0.95
CA THR A 372 -15.18 -13.15 -0.34
C THR A 372 -16.45 -12.29 -0.27
N ILE A 373 -16.34 -11.01 0.10
CA ILE A 373 -17.48 -10.09 0.16
C ILE A 373 -18.06 -9.84 -1.23
N SER A 374 -17.20 -9.54 -2.21
CA SER A 374 -17.65 -9.33 -3.59
C SER A 374 -18.25 -10.60 -4.22
N GLY A 375 -17.77 -11.77 -3.82
CA GLY A 375 -18.21 -13.08 -4.32
C GLY A 375 -19.27 -13.76 -3.46
N ALA A 376 -19.82 -13.11 -2.43
CA ALA A 376 -20.62 -13.77 -1.39
C ALA A 376 -21.85 -14.51 -1.94
N THR A 377 -22.53 -13.95 -2.94
CA THR A 377 -23.67 -14.59 -3.61
C THR A 377 -23.25 -15.88 -4.32
N SER A 378 -22.13 -15.86 -5.03
CA SER A 378 -21.58 -17.03 -5.73
C SER A 378 -21.15 -18.12 -4.75
N ILE A 379 -20.42 -17.74 -3.69
CA ILE A 379 -19.93 -18.70 -2.67
C ILE A 379 -21.11 -19.41 -2.00
N ARG A 380 -22.17 -18.67 -1.66
CA ARG A 380 -23.40 -19.23 -1.10
C ARG A 380 -24.16 -20.11 -2.09
N ALA A 381 -24.25 -19.71 -3.36
CA ALA A 381 -24.92 -20.50 -4.39
C ALA A 381 -24.26 -21.87 -4.61
N TYR A 382 -22.92 -21.94 -4.57
CA TYR A 382 -22.20 -23.21 -4.70
C TYR A 382 -22.09 -24.01 -3.39
N MET A 383 -22.47 -23.44 -2.24
CA MET A 383 -22.29 -24.04 -0.91
C MET A 383 -20.81 -24.31 -0.55
N TYR A 384 -19.91 -23.39 -0.94
CA TYR A 384 -18.46 -23.51 -0.69
C TYR A 384 -17.96 -22.73 0.55
N GLN A 385 -18.86 -22.31 1.45
CA GLN A 385 -18.52 -21.53 2.64
C GLN A 385 -17.42 -22.20 3.50
N PRO A 386 -17.47 -23.50 3.83
CA PRO A 386 -16.47 -24.13 4.71
C PRO A 386 -15.04 -24.10 4.13
N LYS A 387 -14.91 -24.18 2.80
CA LYS A 387 -13.61 -24.10 2.13
C LYS A 387 -13.01 -22.70 2.24
N PHE A 388 -13.83 -21.67 2.03
CA PHE A 388 -13.41 -20.27 2.19
C PHE A 388 -13.10 -19.95 3.66
N GLU A 389 -13.87 -20.49 4.60
CA GLU A 389 -13.61 -20.35 6.03
C GLU A 389 -12.26 -20.95 6.42
N TYR A 390 -11.96 -22.17 5.98
CA TYR A 390 -10.66 -22.81 6.21
C TYR A 390 -9.50 -22.01 5.60
N GLN A 391 -9.66 -21.53 4.37
CA GLN A 391 -8.65 -20.69 3.71
C GLN A 391 -8.43 -19.38 4.47
N HIS A 392 -9.49 -18.72 4.91
CA HIS A 392 -9.39 -17.48 5.65
C HIS A 392 -8.74 -17.70 7.02
N ALA A 393 -9.09 -18.78 7.72
CA ALA A 393 -8.45 -19.18 8.98
C ALA A 393 -6.94 -19.38 8.81
N GLY A 394 -6.50 -20.07 7.74
CA GLY A 394 -5.07 -20.25 7.44
C GLY A 394 -4.33 -18.94 7.14
N CYS A 395 -4.98 -17.98 6.47
CA CYS A 395 -4.42 -16.64 6.27
C CYS A 395 -4.24 -15.90 7.61
N VAL A 396 -5.25 -15.94 8.48
CA VAL A 396 -5.22 -15.30 9.81
C VAL A 396 -4.16 -15.95 10.72
N GLU A 397 -4.02 -17.27 10.67
CA GLU A 397 -2.99 -18.00 11.40
C GLU A 397 -1.58 -17.59 10.93
N SER A 398 -1.36 -17.54 9.62
CA SER A 398 -0.09 -17.09 9.03
C SER A 398 0.26 -15.65 9.44
N TYR A 399 -0.72 -14.75 9.45
CA TYR A 399 -0.55 -13.38 9.95
C TYR A 399 -0.20 -13.36 11.44
N THR A 400 -0.92 -14.13 12.26
CA THR A 400 -0.69 -14.20 13.71
C THR A 400 0.70 -14.74 14.03
N MET A 401 1.15 -15.79 13.34
CA MET A 401 2.51 -16.35 13.49
C MET A 401 3.59 -15.32 13.13
N ALA A 402 3.41 -14.58 12.03
CA ALA A 402 4.33 -13.53 11.63
C ALA A 402 4.37 -12.40 12.68
N TRP A 403 3.21 -11.99 13.19
CA TRP A 403 3.08 -10.95 14.21
C TRP A 403 3.77 -11.35 15.52
N TRP A 404 3.53 -12.60 15.96
CA TRP A 404 4.15 -13.13 17.16
C TRP A 404 5.68 -13.19 17.05
N THR A 405 6.18 -13.64 15.90
CA THR A 405 7.63 -13.66 15.61
C THR A 405 8.24 -12.26 15.71
N TYR A 406 7.57 -11.24 15.15
CA TYR A 406 7.98 -9.85 15.27
C TYR A 406 7.99 -9.36 16.74
N LEU A 407 6.98 -9.72 17.53
CA LEU A 407 6.95 -9.36 18.96
C LEU A 407 8.09 -10.03 19.74
N CYS A 408 8.31 -11.34 19.54
CA CYS A 408 9.40 -12.08 20.17
C CYS A 408 10.77 -11.50 19.80
N ALA A 409 10.98 -11.14 18.53
CA ALA A 409 12.21 -10.49 18.07
C ALA A 409 12.45 -9.17 18.83
N ASN A 410 11.45 -8.29 18.90
CA ASN A 410 11.59 -7.03 19.65
C ASN A 410 11.84 -7.24 21.15
N ARG A 411 11.26 -8.28 21.75
CA ARG A 411 11.49 -8.62 23.15
C ARG A 411 12.90 -9.15 23.38
N TRP A 412 13.42 -10.00 22.49
CA TRP A 412 14.79 -10.48 22.56
C TRP A 412 15.79 -9.31 22.55
N LEU A 413 15.59 -8.35 21.64
CA LEU A 413 16.45 -7.17 21.56
C LEU A 413 16.35 -6.32 22.82
N ALA A 414 15.12 -6.03 23.28
CA ALA A 414 14.89 -5.26 24.50
C ALA A 414 15.66 -5.83 25.71
N VAL A 415 15.58 -7.14 25.94
CA VAL A 415 16.28 -7.77 27.07
C VAL A 415 17.80 -7.61 26.96
N ARG A 416 18.39 -7.71 25.76
CA ARG A 416 19.84 -7.54 25.57
C ARG A 416 20.29 -6.08 25.79
N LEU A 417 19.48 -5.13 25.36
CA LEU A 417 19.73 -3.71 25.62
C LEU A 417 19.63 -3.38 27.11
N ASP A 418 18.65 -3.96 27.80
CA ASP A 418 18.49 -3.79 29.23
C ASP A 418 19.72 -4.34 29.98
N VAL A 419 20.28 -5.48 29.55
CA VAL A 419 21.56 -6.01 30.10
C VAL A 419 22.74 -5.07 29.83
N ILE A 420 22.87 -4.51 28.62
CA ILE A 420 23.94 -3.55 28.29
C ILE A 420 23.83 -2.30 29.17
N SER A 421 22.61 -1.77 29.31
CA SER A 421 22.35 -0.58 30.10
C SER A 421 22.55 -0.80 31.60
N ALA A 422 22.19 -1.97 32.14
CA ALA A 422 22.54 -2.38 33.50
C ALA A 422 24.07 -2.43 33.69
N GLY A 423 24.80 -2.87 32.66
CA GLY A 423 26.26 -2.78 32.60
C GLY A 423 26.76 -1.33 32.71
N ILE A 424 26.19 -0.39 31.94
CA ILE A 424 26.55 1.04 32.01
C ILE A 424 26.33 1.59 33.43
N VAL A 425 25.19 1.26 34.06
CA VAL A 425 24.89 1.67 35.44
C VAL A 425 25.93 1.12 36.42
N LEU A 426 26.27 -0.17 36.31
CA LEU A 426 27.25 -0.83 37.16
C LEU A 426 28.64 -0.17 37.02
N PHE A 427 29.13 0.02 35.79
CA PHE A 427 30.45 0.63 35.55
C PHE A 427 30.50 2.10 35.96
N THR A 428 29.40 2.85 35.76
CA THR A 428 29.30 4.24 36.23
C THR A 428 29.42 4.30 37.74
N ASN A 429 28.71 3.44 38.47
CA ASN A 429 28.79 3.39 39.93
C ASN A 429 30.17 2.96 40.44
N VAL A 430 30.78 1.95 39.83
CA VAL A 430 32.15 1.52 40.19
C VAL A 430 33.16 2.66 39.97
N THR A 431 33.04 3.38 38.85
CA THR A 431 33.93 4.51 38.54
C THR A 431 33.74 5.65 39.54
N LEU A 432 32.51 5.99 39.91
CA LEU A 432 32.23 6.99 40.93
C LEU A 432 32.86 6.62 42.28
N ILE A 433 32.73 5.36 42.72
CA ILE A 433 33.32 4.86 43.97
C ILE A 433 34.86 4.91 43.91
N LEU A 434 35.46 4.53 42.77
CA LEU A 434 36.91 4.58 42.57
C LEU A 434 37.44 6.01 42.61
N VAL A 435 36.76 6.95 41.93
CA VAL A 435 37.15 8.36 41.94
C VAL A 435 37.07 8.93 43.36
N GLN A 436 36.00 8.61 44.10
CA GLN A 436 35.86 9.02 45.50
C GLN A 436 37.00 8.47 46.39
N ARG A 437 37.41 7.21 46.18
CA ARG A 437 38.49 6.56 46.93
C ARG A 437 39.90 7.09 46.59
N VAL A 438 40.16 7.39 45.31
CA VAL A 438 41.50 7.75 44.81
C VAL A 438 41.75 9.26 44.89
N PHE A 439 40.76 10.07 44.49
CA PHE A 439 40.89 11.53 44.43
C PHE A 439 40.28 12.24 45.65
N GLY A 440 39.60 11.51 46.55
CA GLY A 440 39.20 12.01 47.86
C GLY A 440 38.07 13.05 47.87
N GLY A 441 37.47 13.38 46.72
CA GLY A 441 36.35 14.33 46.67
C GLY A 441 35.62 14.28 45.33
N VAL A 442 34.38 13.76 45.36
CA VAL A 442 33.36 14.00 44.34
C VAL A 442 32.16 14.55 45.07
N ASP A 443 31.65 15.70 44.65
CA ASP A 443 30.51 16.32 45.34
C ASP A 443 29.26 15.43 45.24
N GLY A 444 28.53 15.28 46.35
CA GLY A 444 27.35 14.42 46.44
C GLY A 444 26.29 14.74 45.38
N GLY A 445 26.15 16.02 45.02
CA GLY A 445 25.26 16.48 43.96
C GLY A 445 25.55 15.89 42.58
N TYR A 446 26.82 15.83 42.16
CA TYR A 446 27.22 15.25 40.87
C TYR A 446 27.14 13.73 40.85
N VAL A 447 27.37 13.08 41.99
CA VAL A 447 27.16 11.63 42.16
C VAL A 447 25.67 11.28 41.98
N GLY A 448 24.78 12.01 42.64
CA GLY A 448 23.33 11.84 42.52
C GLY A 448 22.81 12.12 41.10
N LEU A 449 23.35 13.14 40.44
CA LEU A 449 23.05 13.45 39.03
C LEU A 449 23.43 12.28 38.12
N SER A 450 24.68 11.80 38.21
CA SER A 450 25.16 10.70 37.36
C SER A 450 24.36 9.42 37.56
N LEU A 451 24.02 9.06 38.81
CA LEU A 451 23.23 7.87 39.09
C LEU A 451 21.82 7.96 38.51
N THR A 452 21.16 9.12 38.64
CA THR A 452 19.81 9.35 38.11
C THR A 452 19.78 9.22 36.59
N TYR A 453 20.73 9.83 35.90
CA TYR A 453 20.80 9.77 34.44
C TYR A 453 21.26 8.40 33.93
N ALA A 454 22.16 7.70 34.63
CA ALA A 454 22.53 6.32 34.30
C ALA A 454 21.33 5.37 34.37
N LEU A 455 20.49 5.47 35.41
CA LEU A 455 19.25 4.69 35.52
C LEU A 455 18.26 5.03 34.40
N SER A 456 18.12 6.31 34.05
CA SER A 456 17.23 6.74 32.96
C SER A 456 17.68 6.23 31.58
N LEU A 457 18.99 6.05 31.38
CA LEU A 457 19.58 5.64 30.11
C LEU A 457 19.06 4.26 29.66
N VAL A 458 18.75 3.37 30.61
CA VAL A 458 18.14 2.05 30.39
C VAL A 458 16.88 2.17 29.52
N GLY A 459 15.92 2.98 29.97
CA GLY A 459 14.66 3.17 29.25
C GLY A 459 14.85 3.91 27.93
N VAL A 460 15.72 4.93 27.90
CA VAL A 460 15.94 5.77 26.73
C VAL A 460 16.57 4.99 25.57
N LEU A 461 17.55 4.12 25.84
CA LEU A 461 18.18 3.29 24.81
C LEU A 461 17.19 2.30 24.18
N ASN A 462 16.34 1.68 24.99
CA ASN A 462 15.29 0.77 24.52
C ASN A 462 14.28 1.51 23.63
N MET A 463 13.88 2.72 24.04
CA MET A 463 12.97 3.57 23.26
C MET A 463 13.59 4.04 21.94
N CYS A 464 14.86 4.45 21.93
CA CYS A 464 15.55 4.92 20.72
C CYS A 464 15.55 3.88 19.59
N ILE A 465 15.77 2.59 19.91
CA ILE A 465 15.76 1.55 18.88
C ILE A 465 14.36 1.27 18.36
N ARG A 466 13.36 1.26 19.24
CA ARG A 466 11.96 1.13 18.83
C ARG A 466 11.56 2.26 17.89
N TYR A 467 11.94 3.50 18.21
CA TYR A 467 11.65 4.66 17.37
C TYR A 467 12.42 4.61 16.05
N THR A 468 13.68 4.16 16.05
CA THR A 468 14.44 3.97 14.80
C THR A 468 13.77 2.95 13.88
N THR A 469 13.28 1.84 14.45
CA THR A 469 12.54 0.81 13.70
C THR A 469 11.23 1.37 13.15
N MET A 470 10.47 2.09 13.98
CA MET A 470 9.20 2.70 13.58
C MET A 470 9.41 3.77 12.50
N LEU A 471 10.48 4.55 12.60
CA LEU A 471 10.86 5.58 11.63
C LEU A 471 11.28 4.94 10.30
N GLU A 472 12.10 3.89 10.31
CA GLU A 472 12.44 3.14 9.09
C GLU A 472 11.17 2.58 8.41
N MET A 473 10.20 2.10 9.19
CA MET A 473 8.91 1.64 8.65
C MET A 473 8.08 2.77 8.04
N ALA A 474 8.02 3.94 8.69
CA ALA A 474 7.33 5.10 8.14
C ALA A 474 8.00 5.57 6.84
N PHE A 475 9.32 5.44 6.73
CA PHE A 475 10.05 5.77 5.52
C PHE A 475 9.79 4.81 4.35
N ILE A 476 9.41 3.55 4.58
CA ILE A 476 8.99 2.66 3.48
C ILE A 476 7.74 3.22 2.76
N SER A 477 6.81 3.83 3.50
CA SER A 477 5.67 4.52 2.90
C SER A 477 6.11 5.75 2.10
N VAL A 478 7.08 6.52 2.58
CA VAL A 478 7.65 7.67 1.85
C VAL A 478 8.41 7.23 0.60
N GLU A 479 9.18 6.15 0.67
CA GLU A 479 9.92 5.60 -0.47
C GLU A 479 8.95 5.17 -1.57
N ARG A 480 7.82 4.57 -1.17
CA ARG A 480 6.78 4.22 -2.11
C ARG A 480 6.14 5.48 -2.72
N THR A 481 5.78 6.52 -1.95
CA THR A 481 5.24 7.75 -2.55
C THR A 481 6.25 8.45 -3.47
N GLN A 482 7.55 8.42 -3.15
CA GLN A 482 8.63 8.95 -4.00
C GLN A 482 8.69 8.26 -5.38
N LYS A 483 8.47 6.95 -5.44
CA LYS A 483 8.42 6.23 -6.72
C LYS A 483 7.25 6.70 -7.60
N TYR A 484 6.12 7.02 -6.98
CA TYR A 484 4.95 7.50 -7.71
C TYR A 484 5.03 9.00 -8.06
N SER A 485 5.81 9.79 -7.31
CA SER A 485 6.08 11.19 -7.70
C SER A 485 7.11 11.32 -8.83
N SER A 486 7.87 10.27 -9.11
CA SER A 486 8.87 10.20 -10.19
C SER A 486 8.42 9.38 -11.41
N LEU A 487 7.10 9.17 -11.57
CA LEU A 487 6.55 8.52 -12.76
C LEU A 487 6.87 9.31 -14.03
N VAL A 488 7.11 8.60 -15.13
CA VAL A 488 7.33 9.20 -16.45
C VAL A 488 6.01 9.81 -16.92
N PRO A 489 5.94 11.13 -17.12
CA PRO A 489 4.74 11.78 -17.62
C PRO A 489 4.52 11.47 -19.10
N GLU A 490 3.27 11.55 -19.54
CA GLU A 490 2.87 11.67 -20.93
C GLU A 490 3.44 12.96 -21.54
N ALA A 491 3.47 13.03 -22.88
CA ALA A 491 3.96 14.19 -23.59
C ALA A 491 3.33 15.50 -23.08
N SER A 492 4.12 16.58 -23.09
CA SER A 492 3.68 17.88 -22.61
C SER A 492 2.39 18.33 -23.31
N LYS A 493 1.39 18.76 -22.53
CA LYS A 493 0.09 19.21 -23.05
C LYS A 493 0.20 20.32 -24.10
N THR A 494 1.21 21.17 -23.98
CA THR A 494 1.45 22.29 -24.88
C THR A 494 2.90 22.26 -25.33
N ILE A 495 3.12 22.24 -26.63
CA ILE A 495 4.43 22.41 -27.27
C ILE A 495 4.40 23.80 -27.92
N GLU A 496 5.08 24.78 -27.31
CA GLU A 496 5.06 26.17 -27.79
C GLU A 496 5.64 26.30 -29.20
N ASP A 497 6.63 25.48 -29.53
CA ASP A 497 7.33 25.52 -30.82
C ASP A 497 6.50 25.00 -32.00
N CYS A 498 5.39 24.30 -31.74
CA CYS A 498 4.57 23.64 -32.77
C CYS A 498 3.06 23.74 -32.45
N ARG A 499 2.55 24.96 -32.27
CA ARG A 499 1.11 25.19 -32.10
C ARG A 499 0.38 25.16 -33.46
N PRO A 500 -0.73 24.42 -33.59
CA PRO A 500 -1.57 24.53 -34.77
C PRO A 500 -2.20 25.92 -34.87
N ALA A 501 -2.58 26.33 -36.08
CA ALA A 501 -3.30 27.59 -36.30
C ALA A 501 -4.63 27.60 -35.54
N ALA A 502 -5.13 28.79 -35.18
CA ALA A 502 -6.39 28.94 -34.45
C ALA A 502 -7.63 28.40 -35.21
N SER A 503 -7.52 28.24 -36.53
CA SER A 503 -8.56 27.68 -37.39
C SER A 503 -8.56 26.14 -37.41
N TRP A 504 -7.54 25.49 -36.86
CA TRP A 504 -7.43 24.03 -36.87
C TRP A 504 -8.46 23.37 -35.93
N PRO A 505 -9.14 22.29 -36.36
CA PRO A 505 -9.03 21.60 -37.65
C PRO A 505 -10.00 22.13 -38.74
N ASP A 506 -9.46 22.62 -39.87
CA ASP A 506 -10.25 23.23 -40.97
C ASP A 506 -11.01 22.23 -41.86
N GLN A 507 -10.43 21.04 -42.11
CA GLN A 507 -10.98 20.06 -43.07
C GLN A 507 -11.52 18.78 -42.43
N GLY A 508 -11.29 18.56 -41.13
CA GLY A 508 -11.72 17.35 -40.41
C GLY A 508 -11.20 16.02 -40.98
N MET A 509 -10.17 16.06 -41.83
CA MET A 509 -9.66 14.90 -42.54
C MET A 509 -8.66 14.12 -41.68
N VAL A 510 -8.84 12.80 -41.57
CA VAL A 510 -7.98 11.91 -40.77
C VAL A 510 -7.32 10.89 -41.70
N GLU A 511 -6.03 11.09 -41.98
CA GLU A 511 -5.25 10.21 -42.84
C GLU A 511 -4.28 9.37 -42.01
N PHE A 512 -4.40 8.04 -42.08
CA PHE A 512 -3.45 7.09 -41.54
C PHE A 512 -2.45 6.68 -42.63
N LYS A 513 -1.15 6.78 -42.34
CA LYS A 513 -0.06 6.36 -43.24
C LYS A 513 0.83 5.35 -42.52
N ASP A 514 0.86 4.12 -43.01
CA ASP A 514 1.65 3.01 -42.49
C ASP A 514 1.52 2.84 -40.95
N TYR A 515 0.33 3.12 -40.43
CA TYR A 515 0.08 3.17 -39.00
C TYR A 515 0.19 1.77 -38.40
N SER A 516 0.98 1.67 -37.33
CA SER A 516 1.21 0.44 -36.59
C SER A 516 1.19 0.75 -35.09
N THR A 517 0.51 -0.09 -34.30
CA THR A 517 0.36 0.15 -32.86
C THR A 517 0.59 -1.11 -32.02
N ARG A 518 1.08 -0.91 -30.80
CA ARG A 518 1.27 -1.93 -29.77
C ARG A 518 0.85 -1.38 -28.42
N TYR A 519 0.35 -2.24 -27.54
CA TYR A 519 -0.07 -1.85 -26.20
C TYR A 519 1.09 -1.59 -25.23
N ARG A 520 2.19 -2.33 -25.34
CA ARG A 520 3.38 -2.16 -24.51
C ARG A 520 4.65 -2.43 -25.29
N GLU A 521 5.75 -1.82 -24.85
CA GLU A 521 7.08 -2.20 -25.32
C GLU A 521 7.35 -3.69 -25.03
N GLY A 522 7.90 -4.39 -26.01
CA GLY A 522 8.15 -5.83 -25.93
C GLY A 522 6.97 -6.75 -26.32
N LEU A 523 5.76 -6.21 -26.55
CA LEU A 523 4.65 -6.98 -27.14
C LEU A 523 4.63 -6.87 -28.67
N ASP A 524 4.02 -7.86 -29.31
CA ASP A 524 3.77 -7.86 -30.75
C ASP A 524 2.82 -6.71 -31.17
N LEU A 525 3.00 -6.25 -32.40
CA LEU A 525 2.12 -5.25 -33.02
C LEU A 525 0.71 -5.81 -33.22
N VAL A 526 -0.30 -5.05 -32.78
CA VAL A 526 -1.72 -5.41 -32.94
C VAL A 526 -2.25 -4.98 -34.29
N LEU A 527 -1.98 -3.73 -34.68
CA LEU A 527 -2.23 -3.24 -36.04
C LEU A 527 -0.89 -3.06 -36.76
N LYS A 528 -0.87 -3.42 -38.04
CA LYS A 528 0.35 -3.46 -38.86
C LYS A 528 0.05 -2.85 -40.22
N GLY A 529 0.77 -1.79 -40.59
CA GLY A 529 0.77 -1.21 -41.93
C GLY A 529 -0.58 -0.72 -42.43
N LEU A 530 -1.37 -0.04 -41.58
CA LEU A 530 -2.66 0.52 -42.00
C LEU A 530 -2.48 1.85 -42.72
N SER A 531 -3.03 1.93 -43.93
CA SER A 531 -3.01 3.14 -44.77
C SER A 531 -4.41 3.41 -45.35
N PHE A 532 -5.08 4.45 -44.87
CA PHE A 532 -6.41 4.87 -45.31
C PHE A 532 -6.66 6.36 -44.98
N ARG A 533 -7.60 6.99 -45.67
CA ARG A 533 -7.90 8.43 -45.59
C ARG A 533 -9.38 8.69 -45.40
#